data_AF-A0A968PIF8-F1
#
_entry.id   AF-A0A968PIF8-F1
#
_cell.length_a   1.000
_cell.length_b   1.000
_cell.length_c   1.000
_cell.angle_alpha   90.00
_cell.angle_beta   90.00
_cell.angle_gamma   90.00
#
_symmetry.space_group_name_H-M   'P 1'
#
loop_
_entity.id
_entity.type
_entity.pdbx_description
1 polymer ?
#
loop_
_entity_poly.entity_id
_entity_poly.type
_entity_poly.pdbx_seq_one_letter_code
_entity_poly.pdbx_strand_id
1 'polypeptide(L)'
;MATIAPPEQPPLHRAIAQALEQLYGDDPDHCLRQAYHWKQAHDAEREMHYSALAGALLLGQGAYRQAMELLERAHTLAQTIERPAAWRATLACNLADATVAVGNPGRSFGYLHEALKYLNGPTPQNPHPNARSFPAAIRRQIVATQITLAYNYFEMSTDVANGIAFARLATELQEPDGDTLELADCYAHLAVALRVADELPQAEAAARRASEILAAFEHQEHADLATLHVHTPTWPFIGPSRPIGPKACATANAPCTCISVPATSCVRG
;
A
#
# COMPACT_ATOMS: atom_id res chain seq x y z
N MET A 1 -40.86 22.69 -2.87
CA MET A 1 -39.51 22.73 -2.25
C MET A 1 -38.90 24.06 -2.63
N ALA A 2 -38.46 24.86 -1.67
CA ALA A 2 -37.84 26.15 -1.97
C ALA A 2 -36.46 25.90 -2.59
N THR A 3 -36.28 26.27 -3.85
CA THR A 3 -34.98 26.20 -4.53
C THR A 3 -34.11 27.35 -4.02
N ILE A 4 -32.99 27.03 -3.38
CA ILE A 4 -32.00 28.02 -2.94
C ILE A 4 -31.38 28.66 -4.18
N ALA A 5 -31.25 29.99 -4.19
CA ALA A 5 -30.69 30.70 -5.32
C ALA A 5 -29.22 30.26 -5.55
N PRO A 6 -28.76 30.09 -6.80
CA PRO A 6 -27.38 29.68 -7.10
C PRO A 6 -26.26 30.41 -6.32
N PRO A 7 -26.29 31.74 -6.11
CA PRO A 7 -25.22 32.43 -5.38
C PRO A 7 -25.20 32.13 -3.87
N GLU A 8 -26.30 31.63 -3.29
CA GLU A 8 -26.39 31.32 -1.86
C GLU A 8 -25.90 29.90 -1.54
N GLN A 9 -25.65 29.07 -2.56
CA GLN A 9 -25.25 27.68 -2.39
C GLN A 9 -23.84 27.52 -1.80
N PRO A 10 -22.78 28.21 -2.29
CA PRO A 10 -21.42 27.99 -1.76
C PRO A 10 -21.28 28.32 -0.25
N PRO A 11 -21.83 29.43 0.29
CA PRO A 11 -21.81 29.69 1.73
C PRO A 11 -22.49 28.60 2.57
N LEU A 12 -23.60 28.02 2.08
CA LEU A 12 -24.28 26.92 2.77
C LEU A 12 -23.43 25.65 2.78
N HIS A 13 -22.86 25.27 1.63
CA HIS A 13 -21.97 24.11 1.56
C HIS A 13 -20.74 24.27 2.46
N ARG A 14 -20.19 25.49 2.55
CA ARG A 14 -19.12 25.82 3.50
C ARG A 14 -19.54 25.60 4.94
N ALA A 15 -20.72 26.09 5.34
CA ALA A 15 -21.23 25.93 6.70
C ALA A 15 -21.44 24.45 7.06
N ILE A 16 -21.97 23.64 6.14
CA ILE A 16 -22.13 22.20 6.34
C ILE A 16 -20.77 21.52 6.48
N ALA A 17 -19.80 21.85 5.61
CA ALA A 17 -18.47 21.26 5.67
C ALA A 17 -17.79 21.57 7.00
N GLN A 18 -17.83 22.83 7.45
CA GLN A 18 -17.29 23.26 8.74
C GLN A 18 -17.96 22.54 9.92
N ALA A 19 -19.28 22.33 9.87
CA ALA A 19 -19.99 21.58 10.90
C ALA A 19 -19.54 20.10 10.93
N LEU A 20 -19.30 19.48 9.76
CA LEU A 20 -18.75 18.12 9.68
C LEU A 20 -17.33 18.05 10.27
N GLU A 21 -16.45 19.01 9.93
CA GLU A 21 -15.10 19.09 10.52
C GLU A 21 -15.13 19.25 12.04
N GLN A 22 -16.02 20.09 12.56
CA GLN A 22 -16.14 20.32 14.00
C GLN A 22 -16.65 19.09 14.76
N LEU A 23 -17.57 18.33 14.16
CA LEU A 23 -18.20 17.17 14.81
C LEU A 23 -17.36 15.90 14.69
N TYR A 24 -16.70 15.70 13.53
CA TYR A 24 -16.07 14.44 13.18
C TYR A 24 -14.57 14.56 12.89
N GLY A 25 -14.02 15.76 12.75
CA GLY A 25 -12.62 15.97 12.38
C GLY A 25 -12.28 15.28 11.05
N ASP A 26 -11.18 14.54 11.05
CA ASP A 26 -10.70 13.74 9.91
C ASP A 26 -11.17 12.28 9.98
N ASP A 27 -12.31 12.01 10.63
CA ASP A 27 -12.91 10.68 10.64
C ASP A 27 -13.12 10.18 9.19
N PRO A 28 -12.51 9.04 8.80
CA PRO A 28 -12.56 8.54 7.44
C PRO A 28 -13.98 8.39 6.90
N ASP A 29 -14.94 8.00 7.74
CA ASP A 29 -16.34 7.76 7.33
C ASP A 29 -17.05 9.04 6.84
N HIS A 30 -16.52 10.21 7.20
CA HIS A 30 -17.09 11.52 6.88
C HIS A 30 -16.33 12.26 5.78
N CYS A 31 -15.10 11.83 5.47
CA CYS A 31 -14.21 12.45 4.47
C CYS A 31 -14.85 12.58 3.09
N LEU A 32 -15.64 11.59 2.65
CA LEU A 32 -16.32 11.64 1.34
C LEU A 32 -17.33 12.80 1.27
N ARG A 33 -18.10 13.01 2.35
CA ARG A 33 -19.07 14.11 2.42
C ARG A 33 -18.35 15.46 2.55
N GLN A 34 -17.28 15.52 3.33
CA GLN A 34 -16.46 16.73 3.45
C GLN A 34 -15.88 17.13 2.09
N ALA A 35 -15.30 16.20 1.33
CA ALA A 35 -14.80 16.46 -0.03
C ALA A 35 -15.89 17.04 -0.94
N TYR A 36 -17.08 16.45 -0.91
CA TYR A 36 -18.24 16.96 -1.67
C TYR A 36 -18.61 18.38 -1.27
N HIS A 37 -18.79 18.67 0.03
CA HIS A 37 -19.20 20.00 0.47
C HIS A 37 -18.10 21.05 0.24
N TRP A 38 -16.82 20.72 0.39
CA TRP A 38 -15.73 21.64 0.10
C TRP A 38 -15.59 21.96 -1.40
N LYS A 39 -15.85 20.99 -2.27
CA LYS A 39 -15.95 21.21 -3.72
C LYS A 39 -17.05 22.22 -4.07
N GLN A 40 -18.25 22.06 -3.50
CA GLN A 40 -19.38 22.97 -3.73
C GLN A 40 -19.16 24.36 -3.10
N ALA A 41 -18.36 24.44 -2.04
CA ALA A 41 -17.95 25.69 -1.40
C ALA A 41 -16.79 26.40 -2.11
N HIS A 42 -16.26 25.80 -3.19
CA HIS A 42 -15.09 26.27 -3.94
C HIS A 42 -13.83 26.48 -3.08
N ASP A 43 -13.66 25.68 -2.03
CA ASP A 43 -12.45 25.67 -1.19
C ASP A 43 -11.50 24.56 -1.69
N ALA A 44 -10.60 24.94 -2.58
CA ALA A 44 -9.71 24.01 -3.27
C ALA A 44 -8.73 23.29 -2.33
N GLU A 45 -8.26 23.96 -1.27
CA GLU A 45 -7.29 23.38 -0.34
C GLU A 45 -7.92 22.26 0.48
N ARG A 46 -9.11 22.52 1.03
CA ARG A 46 -9.85 21.50 1.78
C ARG A 46 -10.41 20.42 0.89
N GLU A 47 -10.93 20.76 -0.30
CA GLU A 47 -11.39 19.76 -1.28
C GLU A 47 -10.26 18.77 -1.59
N MET A 48 -9.04 19.24 -1.85
CA MET A 48 -7.88 18.41 -2.11
C MET A 48 -7.59 17.47 -0.92
N HIS A 49 -7.58 18.01 0.29
CA HIS A 49 -7.26 17.26 1.49
C HIS A 49 -8.24 16.11 1.72
N TYR A 50 -9.55 16.39 1.77
CA TYR A 50 -10.55 15.34 2.01
C TYR A 50 -10.74 14.41 0.82
N SER A 51 -10.52 14.86 -0.42
CA SER A 51 -10.53 13.95 -1.57
C SER A 51 -9.39 12.93 -1.48
N ALA A 52 -8.20 13.32 -1.02
CA ALA A 52 -7.11 12.37 -0.81
C ALA A 52 -7.42 11.35 0.30
N LEU A 53 -7.96 11.81 1.43
CA LEU A 53 -8.35 10.92 2.55
C LEU A 53 -9.47 9.96 2.15
N ALA A 54 -10.56 10.47 1.57
CA ALA A 54 -11.68 9.66 1.12
C ALA A 54 -11.25 8.67 0.03
N GLY A 55 -10.40 9.11 -0.89
CA GLY A 55 -9.83 8.25 -1.93
C GLY A 55 -9.02 7.08 -1.35
N ALA A 56 -8.15 7.35 -0.36
CA ALA A 56 -7.37 6.32 0.32
C ALA A 56 -8.25 5.33 1.09
N LEU A 57 -9.30 5.81 1.76
CA LEU A 57 -10.27 4.94 2.44
C LEU A 57 -10.99 4.01 1.45
N LEU A 58 -11.53 4.58 0.37
CA LEU A 58 -12.26 3.81 -0.64
C LEU A 58 -11.35 2.80 -1.35
N LEU A 59 -10.06 3.11 -1.52
CA LEU A 59 -9.06 2.18 -2.01
C LEU A 59 -8.95 0.95 -1.09
N GLY A 60 -8.83 1.16 0.22
CA GLY A 60 -8.81 0.07 1.21
C GLY A 60 -10.10 -0.74 1.31
N GLN A 61 -11.23 -0.15 0.91
CA GLN A 61 -12.55 -0.83 0.84
C GLN A 61 -12.81 -1.53 -0.50
N GLY A 62 -11.89 -1.44 -1.47
CA GLY A 62 -12.06 -2.04 -2.80
C GLY A 62 -12.96 -1.25 -3.75
N ALA A 63 -13.36 -0.02 -3.40
CA ALA A 63 -14.16 0.86 -4.24
C ALA A 63 -13.29 1.63 -5.26
N TYR A 64 -12.49 0.88 -6.03
CA TYR A 64 -11.36 1.39 -6.82
C TYR A 64 -11.70 2.51 -7.80
N ARG A 65 -12.85 2.44 -8.48
CA ARG A 65 -13.26 3.47 -9.45
C ARG A 65 -13.52 4.81 -8.76
N GLN A 66 -14.25 4.81 -7.65
CA GLN A 66 -14.55 6.01 -6.88
C GLN A 66 -13.29 6.54 -6.18
N ALA A 67 -12.45 5.64 -5.67
CA ALA A 67 -11.14 6.00 -5.12
C ALA A 67 -10.30 6.75 -6.17
N MET A 68 -10.18 6.20 -7.38
CA MET A 68 -9.45 6.83 -8.48
C MET A 68 -10.00 8.24 -8.79
N GLU A 69 -11.31 8.41 -8.90
CA GLU A 69 -11.93 9.72 -9.18
C GLU A 69 -11.57 10.78 -8.12
N LEU A 70 -11.61 10.42 -6.83
CA LEU A 70 -11.26 11.33 -5.74
C LEU A 70 -9.76 11.63 -5.69
N LEU A 71 -8.93 10.61 -5.86
CA LEU A 71 -7.48 10.76 -5.84
C LEU A 71 -6.99 11.59 -7.04
N GLU A 72 -7.58 11.42 -8.23
CA GLU A 72 -7.27 12.23 -9.42
C GLU A 72 -7.67 13.69 -9.20
N ARG A 73 -8.79 13.93 -8.52
CA ARG A 73 -9.21 15.27 -8.14
C ARG A 73 -8.23 15.91 -7.18
N ALA A 74 -7.82 15.21 -6.12
CA ALA A 74 -6.81 15.69 -5.18
C ALA A 74 -5.48 15.99 -5.90
N HIS A 75 -5.07 15.10 -6.80
CA HIS A 75 -3.83 15.24 -7.56
C HIS A 75 -3.85 16.45 -8.49
N THR A 76 -4.97 16.69 -9.17
CA THR A 76 -5.17 17.88 -10.01
C THR A 76 -5.03 19.17 -9.20
N LEU A 77 -5.65 19.24 -8.03
CA LEU A 77 -5.58 20.42 -7.15
C LEU A 77 -4.15 20.61 -6.60
N ALA A 78 -3.46 19.51 -6.27
CA ALA A 78 -2.08 19.53 -5.83
C ALA A 78 -1.11 20.09 -6.89
N GLN A 79 -1.47 20.16 -8.18
CA GLN A 79 -0.63 20.83 -9.17
C GLN A 79 -0.50 22.34 -8.92
N THR A 80 -1.48 22.94 -8.22
CA THR A 80 -1.54 24.39 -7.96
C THR A 80 -1.38 24.75 -6.48
N ILE A 81 -1.56 23.78 -5.58
CA ILE A 81 -1.49 23.99 -4.13
C ILE A 81 -0.24 23.30 -3.58
N GLU A 82 0.62 24.06 -2.92
CA GLU A 82 1.85 23.52 -2.33
C GLU A 82 1.52 22.49 -1.23
N ARG A 83 2.22 21.36 -1.28
CA ARG A 83 2.10 20.27 -0.31
C ARG A 83 3.45 19.62 -0.10
N PRO A 84 3.73 19.09 1.10
CA PRO A 84 4.96 18.37 1.37
C PRO A 84 5.19 17.23 0.37
N ALA A 85 6.45 17.03 -0.02
CA ALA A 85 6.81 16.03 -1.02
C ALA A 85 6.37 14.60 -0.64
N ALA A 86 6.51 14.22 0.64
CA ALA A 86 6.06 12.93 1.14
C ALA A 86 4.54 12.70 0.95
N TRP A 87 3.74 13.74 1.20
CA TRP A 87 2.29 13.68 0.99
C TRP A 87 1.94 13.49 -0.49
N ARG A 88 2.62 14.22 -1.38
CA ARG A 88 2.43 14.06 -2.84
C ARG A 88 2.82 12.67 -3.33
N ALA A 89 3.91 12.13 -2.78
CA ALA A 89 4.34 10.77 -3.08
C ALA A 89 3.29 9.74 -2.63
N THR A 90 2.73 9.87 -1.42
CA THR A 90 1.65 8.99 -0.95
C THR A 90 0.42 9.06 -1.85
N LEU A 91 0.00 10.27 -2.24
CA LEU A 91 -1.11 10.46 -3.17
C LEU A 91 -0.86 9.77 -4.52
N ALA A 92 0.37 9.88 -5.04
CA ALA A 92 0.76 9.23 -6.28
C ALA A 92 0.80 7.70 -6.15
N CYS A 93 1.30 7.13 -5.05
CA CYS A 93 1.21 5.69 -4.77
C CYS A 93 -0.24 5.20 -4.73
N ASN A 94 -1.13 5.90 -4.01
CA ASN A 94 -2.54 5.54 -3.94
C ASN A 94 -3.21 5.58 -5.33
N LEU A 95 -2.84 6.54 -6.19
CA LEU A 95 -3.29 6.59 -7.57
C LEU A 95 -2.78 5.41 -8.38
N ALA A 96 -1.50 5.07 -8.22
CA ALA A 96 -0.89 3.92 -8.88
C ALA A 96 -1.66 2.63 -8.58
N ASP A 97 -1.98 2.39 -7.30
CA ASP A 97 -2.76 1.23 -6.85
C ASP A 97 -4.18 1.23 -7.42
N ALA A 98 -4.87 2.37 -7.32
CA ALA A 98 -6.22 2.52 -7.87
C ALA A 98 -6.25 2.26 -9.39
N THR A 99 -5.24 2.75 -10.12
CA THR A 99 -5.15 2.56 -11.59
C THR A 99 -4.92 1.10 -11.99
N VAL A 100 -4.10 0.35 -11.24
CA VAL A 100 -3.94 -1.10 -11.44
C VAL A 100 -5.28 -1.81 -11.22
N ALA A 101 -5.95 -1.50 -10.12
CA ALA A 101 -7.17 -2.19 -9.71
C ALA A 101 -8.36 -1.95 -10.67
N VAL A 102 -8.40 -0.82 -11.40
CA VAL A 102 -9.39 -0.57 -12.46
C VAL A 102 -8.96 -1.09 -13.84
N GLY A 103 -7.81 -1.77 -13.95
CA GLY A 103 -7.33 -2.36 -15.20
C GLY A 103 -6.56 -1.40 -16.10
N ASN A 104 -5.94 -0.35 -15.56
CA ASN A 104 -5.10 0.60 -16.28
C ASN A 104 -3.66 0.64 -15.74
N PRO A 105 -2.91 -0.46 -15.85
CA PRO A 105 -1.56 -0.57 -15.26
C PRO A 105 -0.54 0.35 -15.93
N GLY A 106 -0.75 0.75 -17.20
CA GLY A 106 0.14 1.68 -17.90
C GLY A 106 0.25 3.05 -17.20
N ARG A 107 -0.85 3.54 -16.60
CA ARG A 107 -0.83 4.79 -15.82
C ARG A 107 -0.15 4.64 -14.47
N SER A 108 -0.16 3.44 -13.90
CA SER A 108 0.45 3.15 -12.59
C SER A 108 1.94 3.46 -12.57
N PHE A 109 2.67 3.06 -13.62
CA PHE A 109 4.10 3.39 -13.75
C PHE A 109 4.35 4.90 -13.67
N GLY A 110 3.54 5.71 -14.37
CA GLY A 110 3.68 7.16 -14.36
C GLY A 110 3.59 7.74 -12.95
N TYR A 111 2.60 7.30 -12.18
CA TYR A 111 2.42 7.78 -10.80
C TYR A 111 3.50 7.27 -9.83
N LEU A 112 3.98 6.02 -9.97
CA LEU A 112 5.06 5.53 -9.11
C LEU A 112 6.40 6.23 -9.39
N HIS A 113 6.71 6.50 -10.67
CA HIS A 113 7.88 7.32 -11.03
C HIS A 113 7.74 8.75 -10.50
N GLU A 114 6.53 9.32 -10.53
CA GLU A 114 6.26 10.61 -9.93
C GLU A 114 6.46 10.59 -8.40
N ALA A 115 6.02 9.53 -7.72
CA ALA A 115 6.25 9.36 -6.28
C ALA A 115 7.75 9.33 -5.95
N LEU A 116 8.56 8.56 -6.70
CA LEU A 116 10.01 8.56 -6.54
C LEU A 116 10.63 9.94 -6.79
N LYS A 117 10.14 10.67 -7.80
CA LYS A 117 10.60 12.03 -8.07
C LYS A 117 10.34 12.97 -6.89
N TYR A 118 9.16 12.92 -6.27
CA TYR A 118 8.87 13.73 -5.08
C TYR A 118 9.80 13.38 -3.91
N LEU A 119 10.10 12.11 -3.72
CA LEU A 119 10.97 11.65 -2.63
C LEU A 119 12.47 11.84 -2.91
N ASN A 120 12.83 12.31 -4.10
CA ASN A 120 14.21 12.24 -4.63
C ASN A 120 14.79 10.82 -4.53
N GLY A 121 13.94 9.81 -4.72
CA GLY A 121 14.32 8.40 -4.64
C GLY A 121 15.21 7.98 -5.80
N PRO A 122 16.08 6.96 -5.60
CA PRO A 122 16.92 6.45 -6.66
C PRO A 122 16.10 5.78 -7.76
N THR A 123 16.57 5.93 -9.00
CA THR A 123 16.04 5.23 -10.17
C THR A 123 17.17 4.48 -10.88
N PRO A 124 16.87 3.49 -11.74
CA PRO A 124 17.90 2.77 -12.49
C PRO A 124 18.81 3.70 -13.32
N GLN A 125 18.26 4.83 -13.80
CA GLN A 125 19.00 5.83 -14.58
C GLN A 125 19.75 6.85 -13.70
N ASN A 126 19.38 6.97 -12.42
CA ASN A 126 19.97 7.88 -11.46
C ASN A 126 20.06 7.22 -10.08
N PRO A 127 21.01 6.29 -9.88
CA PRO A 127 21.22 5.66 -8.58
C PRO A 127 21.72 6.73 -7.59
N HIS A 128 21.15 6.74 -6.39
CA HIS A 128 21.49 7.72 -5.37
C HIS A 128 22.73 7.26 -4.59
N PRO A 129 23.84 8.02 -4.58
CA PRO A 129 25.13 7.55 -4.05
C PRO A 129 25.15 7.37 -2.53
N ASN A 130 24.14 7.86 -1.80
CA ASN A 130 24.04 7.69 -0.36
C ASN A 130 22.62 7.32 0.09
N ALA A 131 22.25 6.05 -0.10
CA ALA A 131 20.99 5.46 0.35
C ALA A 131 20.67 5.71 1.85
N ARG A 132 21.70 5.88 2.69
CA ARG A 132 21.55 6.08 4.14
C ARG A 132 21.17 7.50 4.55
N SER A 133 21.26 8.49 3.65
CA SER A 133 20.96 9.87 4.00
C SER A 133 19.45 10.16 4.14
N PHE A 134 18.58 9.27 3.66
CA PHE A 134 17.14 9.45 3.78
C PHE A 134 16.66 9.20 5.22
N PRO A 135 15.74 10.03 5.75
CA PRO A 135 15.01 9.70 6.97
C PRO A 135 14.32 8.34 6.84
N ALA A 136 14.27 7.54 7.91
CA ALA A 136 13.76 6.16 7.88
C ALA A 136 12.33 6.05 7.32
N ALA A 137 11.45 7.02 7.61
CA ALA A 137 10.09 7.05 7.05
C ALA A 137 10.09 7.23 5.51
N ILE A 138 10.94 8.13 5.01
CA ILE A 138 11.08 8.39 3.57
C ILE A 138 11.72 7.21 2.87
N ARG A 139 12.76 6.62 3.48
CA ARG A 139 13.41 5.42 2.96
C ARG A 139 12.43 4.26 2.80
N ARG A 140 11.62 3.97 3.82
CA ARG A 140 10.56 2.94 3.73
C ARG A 140 9.58 3.21 2.60
N GLN A 141 9.18 4.47 2.40
CA GLN A 141 8.27 4.83 1.31
C GLN A 141 8.93 4.66 -0.07
N ILE A 142 10.21 5.00 -0.22
CA ILE A 142 10.98 4.75 -1.44
C ILE A 142 11.05 3.24 -1.73
N VAL A 143 11.45 2.43 -0.73
CA VAL A 143 11.54 0.96 -0.86
C VAL A 143 10.19 0.38 -1.31
N ALA A 144 9.10 0.73 -0.63
CA ALA A 144 7.76 0.27 -1.01
C ALA A 144 7.40 0.65 -2.45
N THR A 145 7.68 1.90 -2.85
CA THR A 145 7.42 2.38 -4.23
C THR A 145 8.24 1.60 -5.26
N GLN A 146 9.49 1.28 -4.97
CA GLN A 146 10.38 0.52 -5.85
C GLN A 146 9.95 -0.94 -5.97
N ILE A 147 9.50 -1.55 -4.87
CA ILE A 147 8.93 -2.91 -4.90
C ILE A 147 7.67 -2.96 -5.74
N THR A 148 6.75 -2.00 -5.60
CA THR A 148 5.56 -1.92 -6.46
C THR A 148 5.92 -1.70 -7.94
N LEU A 149 6.93 -0.86 -8.24
CA LEU A 149 7.44 -0.72 -9.61
C LEU A 149 7.99 -2.04 -10.13
N ALA A 150 8.82 -2.73 -9.34
CA ALA A 150 9.37 -4.03 -9.71
C ALA A 150 8.25 -5.02 -10.05
N TYR A 151 7.24 -5.12 -9.17
CA TYR A 151 6.04 -5.92 -9.36
C TYR A 151 5.33 -5.62 -10.68
N ASN A 152 5.00 -4.35 -10.91
CA ASN A 152 4.30 -3.95 -12.12
C ASN A 152 5.13 -4.23 -13.38
N TYR A 153 6.45 -4.09 -13.33
CA TYR A 153 7.30 -4.38 -14.48
C TYR A 153 7.31 -5.88 -14.85
N PHE A 154 7.27 -6.80 -13.88
CA PHE A 154 7.28 -8.22 -14.19
C PHE A 154 5.90 -8.81 -14.47
N GLU A 155 4.83 -8.33 -13.81
CA GLU A 155 3.46 -8.85 -14.04
C GLU A 155 2.74 -8.16 -15.21
N MET A 156 3.01 -6.88 -15.44
CA MET A 156 2.17 -6.02 -16.30
C MET A 156 2.93 -5.39 -17.47
N SER A 157 4.22 -5.71 -17.62
CA SER A 157 5.08 -5.21 -18.69
C SER A 157 5.97 -6.32 -19.24
N THR A 158 6.58 -6.07 -20.40
CA THR A 158 7.61 -6.94 -20.99
C THR A 158 9.03 -6.50 -20.60
N ASP A 159 9.17 -5.40 -19.85
CA ASP A 159 10.45 -4.83 -19.45
C ASP A 159 10.94 -5.37 -18.11
N VAL A 160 11.30 -6.66 -18.13
CA VAL A 160 11.79 -7.40 -16.95
C VAL A 160 13.09 -6.79 -16.41
N ALA A 161 13.91 -6.20 -17.28
CA ALA A 161 15.17 -5.57 -16.89
C ALA A 161 14.96 -4.40 -15.93
N ASN A 162 13.98 -3.53 -16.20
CA ASN A 162 13.61 -2.47 -15.26
C ASN A 162 13.02 -3.03 -13.95
N GLY A 163 12.25 -4.12 -14.02
CA GLY A 163 11.75 -4.80 -12.83
C GLY A 163 12.87 -5.27 -11.90
N ILE A 164 13.89 -5.94 -12.46
CA ILE A 164 15.09 -6.36 -11.71
C ILE A 164 15.84 -5.15 -11.13
N ALA A 165 16.01 -4.09 -11.92
CA ALA A 165 16.75 -2.90 -11.48
C ALA A 165 16.08 -2.23 -10.27
N PHE A 166 14.75 -2.10 -10.26
CA PHE A 166 14.02 -1.55 -9.11
C PHE A 166 14.07 -2.48 -7.88
N ALA A 167 13.95 -3.80 -8.06
CA ALA A 167 14.07 -4.75 -6.95
C ALA A 167 15.48 -4.71 -6.30
N ARG A 168 16.54 -4.55 -7.13
CA ARG A 168 17.91 -4.36 -6.63
C ARG A 168 18.06 -3.06 -5.83
N LEU A 169 17.57 -1.94 -6.36
CA LEU A 169 17.62 -0.66 -5.65
C LEU A 169 16.88 -0.71 -4.30
N ALA A 170 15.73 -1.37 -4.25
CA ALA A 170 14.97 -1.56 -3.00
C ALA A 170 15.79 -2.37 -1.98
N THR A 171 16.41 -3.46 -2.44
CA THR A 171 17.27 -4.32 -1.61
C THR A 171 18.48 -3.55 -1.08
N GLU A 172 19.24 -2.89 -1.95
CA GLU A 172 20.42 -2.08 -1.58
C GLU A 172 20.06 -0.96 -0.59
N LEU A 173 18.88 -0.36 -0.74
CA LEU A 173 18.40 0.69 0.15
C LEU A 173 18.01 0.15 1.54
N GLN A 174 17.51 -1.09 1.61
CA GLN A 174 17.04 -1.72 2.84
C GLN A 174 18.14 -2.48 3.61
N GLU A 175 19.16 -3.02 2.93
CA GLU A 175 20.28 -3.77 3.54
C GLU A 175 20.93 -3.08 4.76
N PRO A 176 21.15 -1.75 4.77
CA PRO A 176 21.72 -1.05 5.93
C PRO A 176 20.91 -1.14 7.23
N ASP A 177 19.61 -1.39 7.14
CA ASP A 177 18.71 -1.48 8.30
C ASP A 177 18.77 -2.86 8.98
N GLY A 178 19.54 -3.79 8.41
CA GLY A 178 19.74 -5.15 8.92
C GLY A 178 18.65 -6.13 8.48
N ASP A 179 18.68 -7.31 9.08
CA ASP A 179 17.76 -8.41 8.77
C ASP A 179 16.36 -8.07 9.29
N THR A 180 15.57 -7.48 8.41
CA THR A 180 14.20 -7.01 8.63
C THR A 180 13.21 -7.78 7.76
N LEU A 181 11.94 -7.85 8.15
CA LEU A 181 10.91 -8.47 7.30
C LEU A 181 10.80 -7.75 5.95
N GLU A 182 10.99 -6.43 5.93
CA GLU A 182 11.05 -5.63 4.71
C GLU A 182 12.24 -6.02 3.81
N LEU A 183 13.40 -6.37 4.38
CA LEU A 183 14.53 -6.86 3.60
C LEU A 183 14.25 -8.25 3.00
N ALA A 184 13.60 -9.14 3.76
CA ALA A 184 13.17 -10.43 3.24
C ALA A 184 12.20 -10.27 2.07
N ASP A 185 11.24 -9.35 2.17
CA ASP A 185 10.31 -9.03 1.10
C ASP A 185 11.01 -8.46 -0.15
N CYS A 186 12.03 -7.61 0.04
CA CYS A 186 12.86 -7.12 -1.07
C CYS A 186 13.56 -8.27 -1.82
N TYR A 187 14.20 -9.19 -1.10
CA TYR A 187 14.85 -10.35 -1.70
C TYR A 187 13.85 -11.30 -2.37
N ALA A 188 12.65 -11.46 -1.82
CA ALA A 188 11.60 -12.27 -2.43
C ALA A 188 11.17 -11.70 -3.79
N HIS A 189 10.92 -10.40 -3.88
CA HIS A 189 10.61 -9.72 -5.14
C HIS A 189 11.77 -9.80 -6.15
N LEU A 190 13.01 -9.64 -5.68
CA LEU A 190 14.20 -9.79 -6.52
C LEU A 190 14.32 -11.22 -7.07
N ALA A 191 14.08 -12.24 -6.25
CA ALA A 191 14.10 -13.64 -6.68
C ALA A 191 13.05 -13.92 -7.77
N VAL A 192 11.82 -13.39 -7.61
CA VAL A 192 10.76 -13.51 -8.62
C VAL A 192 11.19 -12.85 -9.93
N ALA A 193 11.69 -11.62 -9.88
CA ALA A 193 12.12 -10.88 -11.06
C ALA A 193 13.26 -11.60 -11.82
N LEU A 194 14.27 -12.10 -11.08
CA LEU A 194 15.38 -12.85 -11.66
C LEU A 194 14.94 -14.17 -12.29
N ARG A 195 13.98 -14.87 -11.66
CA ARG A 195 13.40 -16.09 -12.21
C ARG A 195 12.66 -15.82 -13.53
N VAL A 196 11.91 -14.73 -13.62
CA VAL A 196 11.21 -14.33 -14.86
C VAL A 196 12.21 -14.02 -15.99
N ALA A 197 13.41 -13.52 -15.67
CA ALA A 197 14.49 -13.29 -16.62
C ALA A 197 15.38 -14.52 -16.91
N ASP A 198 15.04 -15.70 -16.38
CA ASP A 198 15.83 -16.93 -16.49
C ASP A 198 17.25 -16.83 -15.87
N GLU A 199 17.46 -15.91 -14.93
CA GLU A 199 18.68 -15.79 -14.11
C GLU A 199 18.61 -16.72 -12.88
N LEU A 200 18.45 -18.03 -13.12
CA LEU A 200 18.11 -19.01 -12.08
C LEU A 200 19.10 -19.07 -10.89
N PRO A 201 20.43 -19.04 -11.08
CA PRO A 201 21.37 -19.06 -9.96
C PRO A 201 21.23 -17.84 -9.05
N GLN A 202 21.02 -16.66 -9.62
CA GLN A 202 20.83 -15.43 -8.87
C GLN A 202 19.46 -15.44 -8.16
N ALA A 203 18.42 -15.96 -8.82
CA ALA A 203 17.08 -16.10 -8.24
C ALA A 203 17.11 -17.02 -7.02
N GLU A 204 17.81 -18.16 -7.10
CA GLU A 204 17.97 -19.10 -5.98
C GLU A 204 18.72 -18.44 -4.80
N ALA A 205 19.79 -17.70 -5.09
CA ALA A 205 20.54 -17.00 -4.05
C ALA A 205 19.68 -15.96 -3.31
N ALA A 206 18.89 -15.17 -4.05
CA ALA A 206 17.96 -14.20 -3.47
C ALA A 206 16.86 -14.88 -2.64
N ALA A 207 16.24 -15.95 -3.15
CA ALA A 207 15.20 -16.69 -2.43
C ALA A 207 15.73 -17.34 -1.14
N ARG A 208 16.95 -17.87 -1.19
CA ARG A 208 17.64 -18.42 -0.01
C ARG A 208 17.87 -17.33 1.03
N ARG A 209 18.34 -16.16 0.62
CA ARG A 209 18.57 -15.04 1.53
C ARG A 209 17.28 -14.55 2.20
N ALA A 210 16.17 -14.45 1.45
CA ALA A 210 14.86 -14.14 2.01
C ALA A 210 14.44 -15.18 3.07
N SER A 211 14.63 -16.47 2.79
CA SER A 211 14.28 -17.57 3.68
C SER A 211 15.11 -17.58 4.97
N GLU A 212 16.42 -17.29 4.88
CA GLU A 212 17.31 -17.17 6.03
C GLU A 212 16.86 -16.05 6.98
N ILE A 213 16.49 -14.89 6.44
CA ILE A 213 15.98 -13.76 7.23
C ILE A 213 14.68 -14.16 7.94
N LEU A 214 13.72 -14.76 7.22
CA LEU A 214 12.44 -15.20 7.80
C LEU A 214 12.62 -16.24 8.91
N ALA A 215 13.50 -17.22 8.72
CA ALA A 215 13.79 -18.24 9.74
C ALA A 215 14.38 -17.62 11.03
N ALA A 216 15.19 -16.56 10.92
CA ALA A 216 15.72 -15.86 12.08
C ALA A 216 14.60 -15.18 12.91
N PHE A 217 13.58 -14.63 12.26
CA PHE A 217 12.42 -14.04 12.94
C PHE A 217 11.54 -15.06 13.66
N GLU A 218 11.25 -16.21 13.03
CA GLU A 218 10.48 -17.29 13.67
C GLU A 218 11.17 -17.78 14.95
N HIS A 219 12.50 -17.95 14.91
CA HIS A 219 13.27 -18.35 16.09
C HIS A 219 13.23 -17.32 17.21
N GLN A 220 13.24 -16.03 16.88
CA GLN A 220 13.17 -14.96 17.87
C GLN A 220 11.78 -14.88 18.52
N GLU A 221 10.70 -14.99 17.74
CA GLU A 221 9.33 -15.01 18.27
C GLU A 221 9.11 -16.19 19.21
N HIS A 222 9.59 -17.39 18.85
CA HIS A 222 9.53 -18.56 19.72
C HIS A 222 10.34 -18.38 21.01
N ALA A 223 11.51 -17.73 20.97
CA ALA A 223 12.33 -17.44 22.14
C ALA A 223 11.68 -16.40 23.06
N ASP A 224 11.06 -15.36 22.51
CA ASP A 224 10.34 -14.32 23.24
C ASP A 224 9.09 -14.92 23.93
N LEU A 225 8.35 -15.77 23.23
CA LEU A 225 7.22 -16.52 23.83
C LEU A 225 7.69 -17.48 24.93
N ALA A 226 8.82 -18.16 24.75
CA ALA A 226 9.39 -19.05 25.75
C ALA A 226 9.83 -18.29 27.01
N THR A 227 10.41 -17.10 26.88
CA THR A 227 10.82 -16.26 28.02
C THR A 227 9.63 -15.65 28.77
N LEU A 228 8.54 -15.30 28.07
CA LEU A 228 7.26 -14.93 28.70
C LEU A 228 6.66 -16.06 29.55
N HIS A 229 6.86 -17.33 29.17
CA HIS A 229 6.38 -18.48 29.95
C HIS A 229 7.25 -18.82 31.18
N VAL A 230 8.50 -18.36 31.23
CA VAL A 230 9.39 -18.57 32.40
C VAL A 230 9.13 -17.52 33.51
N HIS A 231 8.43 -16.44 33.20
CA HIS A 231 7.94 -15.44 34.16
C HIS A 231 6.42 -15.47 34.32
N THR A 232 5.84 -16.64 34.59
CA THR A 232 4.51 -16.66 35.22
C THR A 232 4.70 -16.35 36.71
N PRO A 233 4.16 -15.24 37.25
CA PRO A 233 3.99 -15.12 38.69
C PRO A 233 3.06 -16.24 39.12
N THR A 234 3.33 -16.88 40.25
CA THR A 234 2.39 -17.74 40.95
C THR A 234 1.19 -16.88 41.40
N TRP A 235 0.24 -16.65 40.49
CA TRP A 235 -1.03 -16.02 40.83
C TRP A 235 -1.86 -17.00 41.69
N PRO A 236 -2.39 -16.56 42.85
CA PRO A 236 -3.20 -17.42 43.69
C PRO A 236 -4.53 -17.75 42.99
N PHE A 237 -4.80 -19.04 42.95
CA PHE A 237 -6.03 -19.69 42.50
C PHE A 237 -7.26 -19.07 43.20
N ILE A 238 -8.13 -18.39 42.45
CA ILE A 238 -9.51 -18.10 42.87
C ILE A 238 -10.45 -18.76 41.86
N GLY A 239 -11.25 -19.70 42.36
CA GLY A 239 -12.22 -20.49 41.62
C GLY A 239 -13.48 -19.72 41.18
N PRO A 240 -14.48 -20.42 40.59
CA PRO A 240 -15.06 -20.02 39.30
C PRO A 240 -16.42 -19.32 39.40
N SER A 241 -16.75 -18.50 38.39
CA SER A 241 -18.13 -18.05 38.10
C SER A 241 -18.35 -17.73 36.61
N ARG A 242 -18.73 -18.77 35.87
CA ARG A 242 -19.71 -18.85 34.75
C ARG A 242 -19.45 -18.22 33.37
N PRO A 243 -20.09 -18.80 32.31
CA PRO A 243 -19.63 -18.74 30.92
C PRO A 243 -20.42 -17.74 30.08
N ILE A 244 -19.78 -17.16 29.07
CA ILE A 244 -20.44 -16.54 27.92
C ILE A 244 -19.98 -17.32 26.69
N GLY A 245 -20.91 -18.04 26.07
CA GLY A 245 -20.70 -18.84 24.88
C GLY A 245 -20.58 -18.02 23.59
N PRO A 246 -20.32 -18.70 22.44
CA PRO A 246 -19.90 -18.07 21.20
C PRO A 246 -21.09 -17.61 20.36
N LYS A 247 -20.95 -16.48 19.68
CA LYS A 247 -21.76 -16.15 18.50
C LYS A 247 -20.89 -16.24 17.25
N ALA A 248 -21.04 -17.37 16.56
CA ALA A 248 -20.82 -17.45 15.12
C ALA A 248 -22.07 -16.89 14.40
N CYS A 249 -21.88 -16.12 13.35
CA CYS A 249 -22.82 -16.07 12.24
C CYS A 249 -22.04 -15.87 10.94
N ALA A 250 -21.96 -16.94 10.18
CA ALA A 250 -21.54 -17.01 8.79
C ALA A 250 -22.72 -16.70 7.85
N THR A 251 -22.43 -16.15 6.68
CA THR A 251 -23.05 -16.34 5.34
C THR A 251 -22.50 -15.21 4.43
N ALA A 252 -22.07 -15.37 3.17
CA ALA A 252 -22.35 -16.36 2.12
C ALA A 252 -21.19 -16.34 1.08
N ASN A 253 -20.63 -17.50 0.71
CA ASN A 253 -20.78 -18.21 -0.58
C ASN A 253 -20.47 -17.44 -1.88
N ALA A 254 -19.32 -17.75 -2.50
CA ALA A 254 -19.17 -17.97 -3.94
C ALA A 254 -18.01 -18.97 -4.21
N PRO A 255 -18.09 -19.83 -5.24
CA PRO A 255 -17.28 -21.05 -5.33
C PRO A 255 -15.96 -20.88 -6.10
N CYS A 256 -14.91 -21.53 -5.60
CA CYS A 256 -13.65 -21.75 -6.31
C CYS A 256 -13.84 -22.82 -7.41
N THR A 257 -13.60 -22.45 -8.66
CA THR A 257 -13.36 -23.38 -9.76
C THR A 257 -11.90 -23.83 -9.74
N CYS A 258 -11.64 -25.03 -9.21
CA CYS A 258 -10.38 -25.73 -9.40
C CYS A 258 -10.28 -26.21 -10.86
N ILE A 259 -9.31 -25.68 -11.60
CA ILE A 259 -8.87 -26.24 -12.88
C ILE A 259 -8.00 -27.45 -12.57
N SER A 260 -8.55 -28.64 -12.76
CA SER A 260 -7.82 -29.91 -12.74
C SER A 260 -7.07 -30.11 -14.06
N VAL A 261 -5.74 -30.20 -14.00
CA VAL A 261 -4.86 -30.62 -15.11
C VAL A 261 -4.92 -32.14 -15.25
N PRO A 262 -5.10 -32.71 -16.46
CA PRO A 262 -5.11 -34.16 -16.64
C PRO A 262 -3.69 -34.74 -16.63
N ALA A 263 -3.53 -35.84 -15.90
CA ALA A 263 -2.33 -36.66 -15.87
C ALA A 263 -2.14 -37.38 -17.22
N THR A 264 -0.98 -37.18 -17.85
CA THR A 264 -0.51 -37.94 -19.01
C THR A 264 -0.12 -39.36 -18.59
N SER A 265 -0.82 -40.35 -19.12
CA SER A 265 -0.47 -41.76 -19.00
C SER A 265 0.70 -42.12 -19.91
N CYS A 266 1.78 -42.63 -19.34
CA CYS A 266 2.76 -43.45 -20.03
C CYS A 266 2.08 -44.67 -20.67
N VAL A 267 2.27 -44.87 -21.97
CA VAL A 267 2.07 -46.17 -22.63
C VAL A 267 3.44 -46.66 -23.08
N ARG A 268 3.85 -47.82 -22.55
CA ARG A 268 4.91 -48.65 -23.10
C ARG A 268 4.33 -49.44 -24.27
N GLY A 269 5.07 -49.46 -25.37
CA GLY A 269 4.90 -50.31 -26.55
C GLY A 269 6.08 -50.09 -27.46
#